data_AF-A0A537X5F2-F1
#
_entry.id   AF-A0A537X5F2-F1
#
_cell.length_a   1.000
_cell.length_b   1.000
_cell.length_c   1.000
_cell.angle_alpha   90.00
_cell.angle_beta   90.00
_cell.angle_gamma   90.00
#
_symmetry.space_group_name_H-M   'P 1'
#
loop_
_entity.id
_entity.type
_entity.pdbx_description
1 polymer ?
#
loop_
_entity_poly.entity_id
_entity_poly.type
_entity_poly.pdbx_seq_one_letter_code
_entity_poly.pdbx_strand_id
1 'polypeptide(L)'
;MRTSPHGFRSNASRRAGPAGFARPWRVLLLALVGVAAMVPAVGTPPAAAAGRPAGPLVPASGFYVGAYTKNADGYGQDREQQAITDLESRLGRRLHIDHHYYSWNDVFPSWREQWDIDNDRVPMISWNGENTDAIGRG
;
A
#
# COMPACT_ATOMS: atom_id res chain seq x y z
N MET A 1 48.59 -66.47 -34.67
CA MET A 1 49.09 -66.39 -36.05
C MET A 1 48.22 -65.41 -36.82
N ARG A 2 48.81 -64.53 -37.65
CA ARG A 2 48.17 -63.48 -38.50
C ARG A 2 47.98 -62.11 -37.80
N THR A 3 49.01 -61.26 -37.73
CA THR A 3 49.47 -60.22 -38.70
C THR A 3 48.51 -59.02 -38.87
N SER A 4 48.95 -57.83 -38.42
CA SER A 4 48.58 -56.46 -38.87
C SER A 4 48.86 -56.29 -40.40
N PRO A 5 48.55 -55.17 -41.14
CA PRO A 5 48.56 -53.74 -40.74
C PRO A 5 47.62 -52.80 -41.58
N HIS A 6 47.99 -51.51 -41.65
CA HIS A 6 47.53 -50.36 -42.50
C HIS A 6 46.79 -49.28 -41.69
N GLY A 7 47.18 -48.00 -41.66
CA GLY A 7 48.13 -47.24 -42.47
C GLY A 7 48.49 -45.89 -41.82
N PHE A 8 49.09 -45.01 -42.61
CA PHE A 8 50.17 -44.11 -42.23
C PHE A 8 49.78 -42.62 -42.34
N ARG A 9 50.23 -41.83 -41.34
CA ARG A 9 50.61 -40.39 -41.32
C ARG A 9 49.63 -39.28 -41.75
N SER A 10 49.52 -38.25 -40.91
CA SER A 10 50.19 -36.95 -41.16
C SER A 10 50.31 -36.12 -39.87
N ASN A 11 51.20 -35.13 -39.89
CA ASN A 11 51.86 -34.46 -38.77
C ASN A 11 51.55 -32.97 -38.85
N ALA A 12 51.23 -32.28 -37.75
CA ALA A 12 51.30 -30.82 -37.68
C ALA A 12 51.42 -30.31 -36.23
N SER A 13 52.68 -30.13 -35.86
CA SER A 13 53.32 -29.24 -34.89
C SER A 13 52.56 -28.02 -34.34
N ARG A 14 53.05 -27.58 -33.15
CA ARG A 14 53.01 -26.24 -32.49
C ARG A 14 51.90 -26.11 -31.44
N ARG A 15 52.12 -25.62 -30.21
CA ARG A 15 53.22 -24.87 -29.57
C ARG A 15 53.00 -24.87 -28.04
N ALA A 16 54.08 -24.62 -27.29
CA ALA A 16 54.20 -23.95 -25.98
C ALA A 16 52.97 -23.97 -25.03
N GLY A 17 53.04 -24.45 -23.79
CA GLY A 17 53.97 -24.09 -22.73
C GLY A 17 53.18 -24.11 -21.40
N PRO A 18 53.84 -24.19 -20.24
CA PRO A 18 53.23 -24.73 -19.02
C PRO A 18 52.71 -23.65 -18.05
N ALA A 19 52.22 -24.15 -16.92
CA ALA A 19 52.24 -23.54 -15.59
C ALA A 19 50.91 -22.99 -15.04
N GLY A 20 50.25 -23.86 -14.27
CA GLY A 20 50.05 -23.66 -12.84
C GLY A 20 49.78 -22.24 -12.35
N PHE A 21 48.50 -21.93 -12.16
CA PHE A 21 48.09 -20.80 -11.33
C PHE A 21 47.97 -21.23 -9.87
N ALA A 22 49.10 -21.14 -9.15
CA ALA A 22 49.08 -20.95 -7.70
C ALA A 22 48.73 -19.48 -7.42
N ARG A 23 47.67 -19.30 -6.62
CA ARG A 23 47.09 -18.01 -6.21
C ARG A 23 47.98 -17.31 -5.16
N PRO A 24 48.20 -16.00 -5.28
CA PRO A 24 48.37 -15.15 -4.12
C PRO A 24 47.25 -14.10 -4.03
N TRP A 25 46.36 -14.35 -3.07
CA TRP A 25 45.26 -13.55 -2.54
C TRP A 25 45.66 -12.20 -1.89
N ARG A 26 46.61 -11.48 -2.45
CA ARG A 26 47.01 -10.17 -1.93
C ARG A 26 46.97 -9.21 -3.09
N VAL A 27 45.94 -8.35 -3.15
CA VAL A 27 45.97 -6.96 -3.69
C VAL A 27 44.56 -6.37 -3.93
N LEU A 28 43.46 -7.14 -3.91
CA LEU A 28 42.12 -6.55 -4.08
C LEU A 28 41.51 -6.02 -2.76
N LEU A 29 42.19 -5.07 -2.10
CA LEU A 29 41.67 -4.39 -0.89
C LEU A 29 41.70 -2.85 -0.93
N LEU A 30 42.02 -2.20 -2.06
CA LEU A 30 42.17 -0.73 -2.08
C LEU A 30 41.62 -0.03 -3.33
N ALA A 31 40.36 -0.29 -3.72
CA ALA A 31 39.72 0.53 -4.76
C ALA A 31 38.17 0.61 -4.70
N LEU A 32 37.55 0.53 -3.52
CA LEU A 32 36.10 0.74 -3.33
C LEU A 32 35.78 1.44 -1.99
N VAL A 33 36.47 2.54 -1.68
CA VAL A 33 36.19 3.38 -0.47
C VAL A 33 35.94 4.85 -0.84
N GLY A 34 35.81 5.18 -2.13
CA GLY A 34 35.53 6.54 -2.59
C GLY A 34 34.05 6.77 -2.89
N VAL A 35 33.43 7.70 -2.16
CA VAL A 35 32.08 8.28 -2.38
C VAL A 35 30.92 7.53 -1.72
N ALA A 36 30.90 7.51 -0.40
CA ALA A 36 29.68 7.23 0.38
C ALA A 36 29.61 8.16 1.60
N ALA A 37 29.49 9.47 1.38
CA ALA A 37 29.11 10.41 2.42
C ALA A 37 28.56 11.70 1.79
N MET A 38 27.47 12.19 2.35
CA MET A 38 26.70 13.40 1.98
C MET A 38 25.55 13.18 0.99
N VAL A 39 24.62 12.29 1.36
CA VAL A 39 23.22 12.62 1.10
C VAL A 39 22.87 13.70 2.13
N PRO A 40 22.56 14.95 1.73
CA PRO A 40 22.04 15.91 2.70
C PRO A 40 20.77 15.30 3.28
N ALA A 41 20.65 15.30 4.61
CA ALA A 41 19.39 15.03 5.26
C ALA A 41 18.42 16.12 4.79
N VAL A 42 17.67 15.83 3.73
CA VAL A 42 16.50 16.62 3.36
C VAL A 42 15.57 16.45 4.54
N GLY A 43 15.55 17.44 5.43
CA GLY A 43 14.63 17.45 6.55
C GLY A 43 13.24 17.21 6.00
N THR A 44 12.56 16.19 6.53
CA THR A 44 11.16 15.94 6.21
C THR A 44 10.44 17.27 6.43
N PRO A 45 9.80 17.86 5.40
CA PRO A 45 9.04 19.08 5.63
C PRO A 45 8.06 18.80 6.79
N PRO A 46 7.87 19.74 7.72
CA PRO A 46 6.86 19.57 8.75
C PRO A 46 5.57 19.20 8.03
N ALA A 47 4.92 18.13 8.47
CA ALA A 47 3.63 17.73 7.93
C ALA A 47 2.77 19.00 7.92
N ALA A 48 2.39 19.46 6.71
CA ALA A 48 1.54 20.62 6.59
C ALA A 48 0.35 20.33 7.50
N ALA A 49 0.10 21.22 8.48
CA ALA A 49 -1.07 21.10 9.31
C ALA A 49 -2.25 20.97 8.34
N ALA A 50 -2.88 19.79 8.32
CA ALA A 50 -3.97 19.53 7.41
C ALA A 50 -4.97 20.66 7.62
N GLY A 51 -5.12 21.53 6.60
CA GLY A 51 -6.06 22.63 6.67
C GLY A 51 -7.42 22.06 7.04
N ARG A 52 -8.18 22.76 7.89
CA ARG A 52 -9.57 22.37 8.15
C ARG A 52 -10.24 22.17 6.78
N PRO A 53 -10.92 21.02 6.53
CA PRO A 53 -11.67 20.82 5.32
C PRO A 53 -12.55 22.05 5.07
N ALA A 54 -12.27 22.74 3.97
CA ALA A 54 -12.94 23.97 3.61
C ALA A 54 -14.07 23.62 2.64
N GLY A 55 -15.30 23.86 3.06
CA GLY A 55 -16.50 23.61 2.27
C GLY A 55 -17.75 23.91 3.09
N PRO A 56 -18.86 24.30 2.45
CA PRO A 56 -20.11 24.56 3.16
C PRO A 56 -20.68 23.24 3.71
N LEU A 57 -20.61 23.04 5.03
CA LEU A 57 -21.31 21.95 5.73
C LEU A 57 -22.83 22.16 5.79
N VAL A 58 -23.28 23.34 5.38
CA VAL A 58 -24.68 23.73 5.28
C VAL A 58 -24.94 24.10 3.83
N PRO A 59 -25.92 23.47 3.16
CA PRO A 59 -26.20 23.82 1.78
C PRO A 59 -26.76 25.26 1.71
N ALA A 60 -26.46 25.97 0.62
CA ALA A 60 -26.94 27.35 0.42
C ALA A 60 -28.48 27.46 0.42
N SER A 61 -29.17 26.35 0.12
CA SER A 61 -30.62 26.19 0.27
C SER A 61 -30.99 24.71 0.43
N GLY A 62 -32.15 24.42 1.02
CA GLY A 62 -32.63 23.04 1.20
C GLY A 62 -32.00 22.32 2.39
N PHE A 63 -31.90 20.99 2.30
CA PHE A 63 -31.36 20.13 3.34
C PHE A 63 -30.56 18.98 2.75
N TYR A 64 -29.55 18.51 3.50
CA TYR A 64 -28.88 17.26 3.18
C TYR A 64 -29.74 16.06 3.59
N VAL A 65 -29.63 14.99 2.81
CA VAL A 65 -30.27 13.72 3.09
C VAL A 65 -29.15 12.73 3.28
N GLY A 66 -29.16 12.05 4.41
CA GLY A 66 -28.22 10.99 4.73
C GLY A 66 -28.90 9.76 5.27
N ALA A 67 -28.15 8.67 5.33
CA ALA A 67 -28.60 7.43 5.92
C ALA A 67 -27.42 6.66 6.51
N TYR A 68 -27.72 5.84 7.50
CA TYR A 68 -26.92 4.66 7.83
C TYR A 68 -27.53 3.46 7.08
N THR A 69 -26.72 2.69 6.38
CA THR A 69 -27.15 1.42 5.80
C THR A 69 -26.65 0.26 6.64
N LYS A 70 -27.58 -0.61 7.03
CA LYS A 70 -27.22 -1.89 7.65
C LYS A 70 -27.15 -2.95 6.57
N ASN A 71 -26.01 -3.64 6.48
CA ASN A 71 -25.91 -4.80 5.59
C ASN A 71 -26.73 -5.96 6.16
N ALA A 72 -27.68 -6.48 5.37
CA ALA A 72 -28.48 -7.63 5.76
C ALA A 72 -27.66 -8.93 5.82
N ASP A 73 -26.67 -9.07 4.91
CA ASP A 73 -25.94 -10.33 4.68
C ASP A 73 -24.48 -10.30 5.16
N GLY A 74 -24.20 -9.50 6.20
CA GLY A 74 -22.90 -9.41 6.87
C GLY A 74 -22.05 -8.20 6.49
N TYR A 75 -20.87 -8.09 7.10
CA TYR A 75 -19.99 -6.93 6.99
C TYR A 75 -18.95 -7.07 5.87
N GLY A 76 -18.37 -5.94 5.46
CA GLY A 76 -17.29 -5.88 4.46
C GLY A 76 -17.46 -4.72 3.49
N GLN A 77 -16.33 -4.22 2.98
CA GLN A 77 -16.26 -3.02 2.14
C GLN A 77 -17.23 -3.05 0.96
N ASP A 78 -17.15 -4.06 0.09
CA ASP A 78 -18.00 -4.14 -1.10
C ASP A 78 -19.51 -4.16 -0.75
N ARG A 79 -19.87 -4.82 0.36
CA ARG A 79 -21.27 -4.90 0.79
C ARG A 79 -21.80 -3.58 1.33
N GLU A 80 -21.00 -2.87 2.12
CA GLU A 80 -21.36 -1.56 2.64
C GLU A 80 -21.51 -0.55 1.50
N GLN A 81 -20.56 -0.54 0.56
CA GLN A 81 -20.65 0.29 -0.64
C GLN A 81 -21.91 -0.03 -1.46
N GLN A 82 -22.18 -1.33 -1.68
CA GLN A 82 -23.36 -1.78 -2.41
C GLN A 82 -24.67 -1.37 -1.71
N ALA A 83 -24.75 -1.48 -0.38
CA ALA A 83 -25.94 -1.11 0.38
C ALA A 83 -26.30 0.38 0.20
N ILE A 84 -25.29 1.26 0.16
CA ILE A 84 -25.47 2.68 -0.13
C ILE A 84 -25.92 2.89 -1.58
N THR A 85 -25.25 2.29 -2.56
CA THR A 85 -25.62 2.48 -3.98
C THR A 85 -27.02 1.92 -4.29
N ASP A 86 -27.41 0.82 -3.64
CA ASP A 86 -28.75 0.23 -3.79
C ASP A 86 -29.83 1.12 -3.14
N LEU A 87 -29.50 1.79 -2.04
CA LEU A 87 -30.40 2.79 -1.44
C LEU A 87 -30.55 4.01 -2.36
N GLU A 88 -29.44 4.55 -2.87
CA GLU A 88 -29.46 5.69 -3.81
C GLU A 88 -30.26 5.37 -5.08
N SER A 89 -30.08 4.17 -5.62
CA SER A 89 -30.82 3.66 -6.78
C SER A 89 -32.33 3.63 -6.51
N ARG A 90 -32.76 3.08 -5.36
CA ARG A 90 -34.18 3.03 -4.97
C ARG A 90 -34.78 4.42 -4.71
N LEU A 91 -33.99 5.35 -4.18
CA LEU A 91 -34.43 6.73 -3.94
C LEU A 91 -34.44 7.58 -5.21
N GLY A 92 -33.77 7.15 -6.29
CA GLY A 92 -33.56 7.95 -7.50
C GLY A 92 -32.72 9.20 -7.27
N ARG A 93 -31.88 9.21 -6.22
CA ARG A 93 -31.02 10.35 -5.84
C ARG A 93 -29.82 9.88 -5.03
N ARG A 94 -28.71 10.62 -5.12
CA ARG A 94 -27.54 10.41 -4.25
C ARG A 94 -27.81 10.87 -2.83
N LEU A 95 -27.23 10.18 -1.87
CA LEU A 95 -27.13 10.66 -0.50
C LEU A 95 -26.02 11.71 -0.44
N HIS A 96 -26.25 12.74 0.38
CA HIS A 96 -25.24 13.77 0.65
C HIS A 96 -24.40 13.43 1.88
N ILE A 97 -24.94 12.58 2.77
CA ILE A 97 -24.30 12.14 4.00
C ILE A 97 -24.36 10.61 4.04
N ASP A 98 -23.21 9.98 4.27
CA ASP A 98 -23.14 8.57 4.68
C ASP A 98 -22.77 8.51 6.16
N HIS A 99 -23.47 7.69 6.93
CA HIS A 99 -23.33 7.64 8.38
C HIS A 99 -22.60 6.38 8.80
N HIS A 100 -21.49 6.53 9.52
CA HIS A 100 -20.70 5.43 10.06
C HIS A 100 -20.71 5.43 11.59
N TYR A 101 -20.68 4.22 12.16
CA TYR A 101 -20.47 4.01 13.58
C TYR A 101 -19.06 3.46 13.82
N TYR A 102 -18.34 4.10 14.73
CA TYR A 102 -17.02 3.66 15.19
C TYR A 102 -17.04 3.41 16.70
N SER A 103 -16.26 2.44 17.16
CA SER A 103 -15.85 2.29 18.56
C SER A 103 -14.61 3.13 18.86
N TRP A 104 -14.32 3.45 20.13
CA TRP A 104 -13.10 4.18 20.53
C TRP A 104 -11.79 3.54 20.05
N ASN A 105 -11.79 2.22 19.86
CA ASN A 105 -10.60 1.45 19.50
C ASN A 105 -10.54 1.14 18.00
N ASP A 106 -11.53 1.58 17.21
CA ASP A 106 -11.51 1.37 15.78
C ASP A 106 -10.42 2.23 15.12
N VAL A 107 -9.77 1.66 14.11
CA VAL A 107 -8.80 2.40 13.30
C VAL A 107 -9.53 3.48 12.51
N PHE A 108 -9.09 4.73 12.69
CA PHE A 108 -9.61 5.90 11.99
C PHE A 108 -8.46 6.81 11.50
N PRO A 109 -8.52 7.36 10.28
CA PRO A 109 -9.54 7.11 9.26
C PRO A 109 -9.45 5.70 8.69
N SER A 110 -10.53 5.26 8.07
CA SER A 110 -10.62 3.97 7.37
C SER A 110 -10.76 4.19 5.85
N TRP A 111 -11.09 3.13 5.12
CA TRP A 111 -11.45 3.25 3.70
C TRP A 111 -12.77 4.00 3.47
N ARG A 112 -13.65 4.08 4.48
CA ARG A 112 -15.00 4.66 4.36
C ARG A 112 -14.96 6.16 4.07
N GLU A 113 -14.15 6.90 4.83
CA GLU A 113 -14.06 8.34 4.73
C GLU A 113 -13.56 8.79 3.35
N GLN A 114 -12.54 8.10 2.84
CA GLN A 114 -12.03 8.39 1.50
C GLN A 114 -13.06 8.04 0.43
N TRP A 115 -13.75 6.90 0.57
CA TRP A 115 -14.78 6.51 -0.38
C TRP A 115 -15.95 7.50 -0.42
N ASP A 116 -16.37 8.04 0.74
CA ASP A 116 -17.40 9.08 0.81
C ASP A 116 -16.96 10.36 0.11
N ILE A 117 -15.74 10.83 0.39
CA ILE A 117 -15.17 12.03 -0.24
C ILE A 117 -15.08 11.85 -1.76
N ASP A 118 -14.58 10.70 -2.23
CA ASP A 118 -14.49 10.37 -3.66
C ASP A 118 -15.87 10.30 -4.33
N ASN A 119 -16.92 10.13 -3.54
CA ASN A 119 -18.31 10.07 -3.97
C ASN A 119 -19.13 11.33 -3.66
N ASP A 120 -18.49 12.44 -3.30
CA ASP A 120 -19.14 13.71 -2.97
C ASP A 120 -20.17 13.56 -1.83
N ARG A 121 -19.87 12.69 -0.85
CA ARG A 121 -20.62 12.52 0.38
C ARG A 121 -19.84 13.07 1.56
N VAL A 122 -20.57 13.61 2.53
CA VAL A 122 -20.03 14.01 3.84
C VAL A 122 -20.09 12.80 4.77
N PRO A 123 -18.95 12.28 5.26
CA PRO A 123 -18.95 11.23 6.28
C PRO A 123 -19.46 11.82 7.60
N MET A 124 -20.59 11.31 8.10
CA MET A 124 -21.08 11.57 9.45
C MET A 124 -20.63 10.44 10.36
N ILE A 125 -19.94 10.76 11.45
CA ILE A 125 -19.37 9.77 12.36
C ILE A 125 -20.10 9.82 13.69
N SER A 126 -20.73 8.71 14.08
CA SER A 126 -21.12 8.47 15.46
C SER A 126 -20.04 7.64 16.14
N TRP A 127 -19.36 8.26 17.09
CA TRP A 127 -18.40 7.56 17.93
C TRP A 127 -19.13 6.98 19.14
N ASN A 128 -19.33 5.66 19.15
CA ASN A 128 -19.94 5.00 20.29
C ASN A 128 -18.89 4.77 21.37
N GLY A 129 -19.23 5.22 22.58
CA GLY A 129 -18.43 4.97 23.77
C GLY A 129 -18.54 3.55 24.28
N GLU A 130 -17.69 3.26 25.27
CA GLU A 130 -17.76 2.04 26.07
C GLU A 130 -19.16 1.89 26.71
N ASN A 131 -19.55 0.66 27.08
CA ASN A 131 -20.81 0.42 27.80
C ASN A 131 -20.97 1.44 28.95
N THR A 132 -22.10 2.14 29.01
CA THR A 132 -22.39 3.14 30.04
C THR A 132 -22.29 2.58 31.46
N ASP A 133 -22.50 1.28 31.64
CA ASP A 133 -22.29 0.55 32.90
C ASP A 133 -20.82 0.47 33.32
N ALA A 134 -19.88 0.54 32.38
CA ALA A 134 -18.45 0.63 32.66
C ALA A 134 -18.08 2.06 33.09
N ILE A 135 -18.67 3.08 32.44
CA ILE A 135 -18.49 4.50 32.83
C ILE A 135 -19.04 4.76 34.24
N GLY A 136 -20.18 4.14 34.58
CA GLY A 136 -20.78 4.27 35.92
C GLY A 136 -20.01 3.58 37.04
N ARG A 137 -19.08 2.67 36.72
CA ARG A 137 -18.28 1.93 37.72
C ARG A 137 -16.93 2.58 38.07
N GLY A 138 -16.54 3.65 37.36
CA GLY A 138 -15.31 4.40 37.59
C GLY A 138 -14.10 3.81 36.90
#